data_AF-A0A2E0ZHI6-F1
#
_entry.id   AF-A0A2E0ZHI6-F1
#
_cell.length_a   1.000
_cell.length_b   1.000
_cell.length_c   1.000
_cell.angle_alpha   90.00
_cell.angle_beta   90.00
_cell.angle_gamma   90.00
#
_symmetry.space_group_name_H-M   'P 1'
#
loop_
_entity.id
_entity.type
_entity.pdbx_description
1 polymer ?
#
loop_
_entity_poly.entity_id
_entity_poly.type
_entity_poly.pdbx_seq_one_letter_code
_entity_poly.pdbx_strand_id
1 'polypeptide(L)'
;MTNYLIRRGFQMVIVVILATIAIYGLLNAVPGGPLSGLNLAADAKDRLSEEDIARLEATLGLNKPIYLAYLTWMGGEDWLDEV
;
A
#
# COMPACT_ATOMS: atom_id res chain seq x y z
N MET A 1 5.70 -28.57 24.07
CA MET A 1 6.15 -28.15 22.73
C MET A 1 5.05 -27.45 21.92
N THR A 2 3.85 -28.02 21.78
CA THR A 2 2.74 -27.41 21.00
C THR A 2 2.37 -25.99 21.44
N ASN A 3 2.21 -25.75 22.75
CA ASN A 3 1.89 -24.40 23.27
C ASN A 3 2.99 -23.37 22.97
N TYR A 4 4.26 -23.80 22.99
CA TYR A 4 5.39 -22.94 22.63
C TYR A 4 5.35 -22.58 21.13
N LEU A 5 5.08 -23.56 20.26
CA LEU A 5 4.98 -23.35 18.82
C LEU A 5 3.83 -22.40 18.47
N ILE A 6 2.66 -22.55 19.11
CA ILE A 6 1.50 -21.66 18.90
C ILE A 6 1.85 -20.22 19.29
N ARG A 7 2.38 -20.02 20.50
CA ARG A 7 2.78 -18.68 20.97
C ARG A 7 3.82 -18.06 20.05
N ARG A 8 4.80 -18.85 19.60
CA ARG A 8 5.86 -18.40 18.70
C ARG A 8 5.31 -18.04 17.32
N GLY A 9 4.41 -18.85 16.76
CA GLY A 9 3.75 -18.58 15.49
C GLY A 9 2.95 -17.28 15.53
N PHE A 10 2.15 -17.08 16.59
CA PHE A 10 1.38 -15.85 16.79
C PHE A 10 2.29 -14.61 16.89
N GLN A 11 3.39 -14.70 17.63
CA GLN A 11 4.39 -13.63 17.71
C GLN A 11 4.99 -13.31 16.33
N MET A 12 5.31 -14.32 15.52
CA MET A 12 5.85 -14.09 14.18
C MET A 12 4.83 -13.37 13.28
N VAL A 13 3.56 -13.79 13.30
CA VAL A 13 2.49 -13.14 12.54
C VAL A 13 2.34 -11.68 12.94
N ILE A 14 2.33 -11.38 14.25
CA ILE A 14 2.28 -9.99 14.74
C ILE A 14 3.47 -9.18 14.21
N VAL A 15 4.69 -9.70 14.32
CA VAL A 15 5.89 -8.98 13.86
C VAL A 15 5.80 -8.68 12.37
N VAL A 16 5.34 -9.64 11.56
CA VAL A 16 5.15 -9.44 10.11
C VAL A 16 4.11 -8.35 9.85
N ILE A 17 2.95 -8.39 10.51
CA ILE A 17 1.90 -7.38 10.33
C ILE A 17 2.41 -5.98 10.73
N LEU A 18 3.08 -5.86 11.88
CA LEU A 18 3.62 -4.57 12.31
C LEU A 18 4.69 -4.04 11.35
N ALA A 19 5.56 -4.93 10.85
CA ALA A 19 6.57 -4.56 9.87
C ALA A 19 5.93 -4.11 8.55
N THR A 20 4.89 -4.78 8.05
CA THR A 20 4.21 -4.37 6.81
C THR A 20 3.48 -3.05 6.97
N ILE A 21 2.80 -2.81 8.10
CA ILE A 21 2.19 -1.50 8.42
C ILE A 21 3.26 -0.40 8.44
N ALA A 22 4.39 -0.65 9.10
CA ALA A 22 5.47 0.33 9.21
C ALA A 22 6.06 0.66 7.82
N ILE A 23 6.36 -0.36 7.01
CA ILE A 23 6.89 -0.17 5.65
C ILE A 23 5.87 0.57 4.77
N TYR A 24 4.60 0.14 4.79
CA TYR A 24 3.53 0.78 4.02
C TYR A 24 3.34 2.25 4.41
N GLY A 25 3.35 2.54 5.71
CA GLY A 25 3.28 3.90 6.23
C GLY A 25 4.46 4.76 5.80
N LEU A 26 5.68 4.21 5.83
CA LEU A 26 6.87 4.93 5.35
C LEU A 26 6.80 5.25 3.85
N LEU A 27 6.31 4.33 3.04
CA LEU A 27 6.15 4.56 1.60
C LEU A 27 5.09 5.62 1.29
N ASN A 28 4.00 5.65 2.05
CA ASN A 28 2.93 6.65 1.89
C ASN A 28 3.26 8.01 2.53
N ALA A 29 4.24 8.06 3.45
CA ALA A 29 4.71 9.29 4.05
C ALA A 29 5.64 10.10 3.12
N VAL A 30 5.99 9.57 1.95
CA VAL A 30 6.80 10.28 0.96
C VAL A 30 6.04 11.52 0.46
N PRO A 31 6.68 12.70 0.43
CA PRO A 31 6.06 13.92 -0.09
C PRO A 31 5.63 13.75 -1.55
N GLY A 32 4.38 14.09 -1.86
CA GLY A 32 3.79 13.86 -3.19
C GLY A 32 3.15 12.48 -3.36
N GLY A 33 3.11 11.67 -2.30
CA GLY A 33 2.40 10.38 -2.28
C GLY A 33 3.15 9.23 -2.97
N PRO A 34 2.56 8.03 -2.97
CA PRO A 34 3.17 6.80 -3.50
C PRO A 34 3.44 6.85 -5.01
N LEU A 35 2.72 7.69 -5.76
CA LEU A 35 2.90 7.85 -7.21
C LEU A 35 3.89 8.95 -7.61
N SER A 36 4.46 9.68 -6.65
CA SER A 36 5.42 10.78 -6.90
C SER A 36 6.63 10.38 -7.74
N GLY A 37 7.03 9.09 -7.68
CA GLY A 37 8.14 8.54 -8.45
C GLY A 37 7.85 8.34 -9.95
N LEU A 38 6.57 8.28 -10.36
CA LEU A 38 6.20 7.93 -11.74
C LEU A 38 6.73 8.94 -12.77
N ASN A 39 6.65 10.23 -12.46
CA ASN A 39 7.13 11.29 -13.33
C ASN A 39 8.61 11.67 -13.09
N LEU A 40 9.22 11.13 -12.03
CA LEU A 40 10.61 11.44 -11.69
C LEU A 40 11.60 10.73 -12.63
N ALA A 41 11.21 9.55 -13.15
CA ALA A 41 12.02 8.75 -14.07
C ALA A 41 11.56 8.83 -15.55
N ALA A 42 10.43 9.48 -15.82
CA ALA A 42 9.86 9.59 -17.16
C ALA A 42 10.51 10.73 -17.98
N ASP A 43 10.80 10.47 -19.26
CA ASP A 43 11.18 11.50 -20.23
C ASP A 43 10.06 12.56 -20.33
N ALA A 44 10.39 13.80 -20.69
CA ALA A 44 9.43 14.90 -20.75
C ALA A 44 8.19 14.63 -21.64
N LYS A 45 8.30 13.69 -22.59
CA LYS A 45 7.23 13.24 -23.50
C LYS A 45 6.29 12.18 -22.89
N ASP A 46 6.75 11.47 -21.85
CA ASP A 46 6.04 10.33 -21.22
C ASP A 46 5.56 10.69 -19.80
N ARG A 47 5.62 11.98 -19.43
CA ARG A 47 5.09 12.45 -18.15
C ARG A 47 3.57 12.33 -18.15
N LEU A 48 3.05 11.68 -17.12
CA LEU A 48 1.62 11.59 -16.86
C LEU A 48 1.09 12.98 -16.47
N SER A 49 -0.05 13.36 -17.02
CA SER A 49 -0.78 14.55 -16.58
C SER A 49 -1.26 14.37 -15.14
N GLU A 50 -1.55 15.47 -14.43
CA GLU A 50 -2.17 15.41 -13.11
C GLU A 50 -3.52 14.65 -13.16
N GLU A 51 -4.25 14.77 -14.27
CA GLU A 51 -5.50 14.03 -14.50
C GLU A 51 -5.27 12.51 -14.65
N ASP A 52 -4.15 12.11 -15.27
CA ASP A 52 -3.79 10.70 -15.41
C ASP A 52 -3.35 10.12 -14.07
N ILE A 53 -2.60 10.89 -13.27
CA ILE A 53 -2.22 10.51 -11.91
C ILE A 53 -3.47 10.35 -11.04
N ALA A 54 -4.38 11.32 -11.05
CA ALA A 54 -5.62 11.24 -10.27
C ALA A 54 -6.48 10.04 -10.69
N ARG A 55 -6.54 9.72 -11.98
CA ARG A 55 -7.22 8.53 -12.49
C ARG A 55 -6.54 7.25 -12.01
N LEU A 56 -5.20 7.19 -12.03
CA LEU A 56 -4.42 6.07 -11.52
C LEU A 56 -4.61 5.89 -10.02
N GLU A 57 -4.60 6.98 -9.24
CA GLU A 57 -4.88 6.94 -7.80
C GLU A 57 -6.26 6.37 -7.48
N ALA A 58 -7.27 6.76 -8.27
CA ALA A 58 -8.62 6.23 -8.12
C ALA A 58 -8.70 4.75 -8.50
N THR A 59 -8.06 4.34 -9.59
CA THR A 59 -8.01 2.93 -10.02
C THR A 59 -7.29 2.05 -9.01
N LEU A 60 -6.17 2.52 -8.44
CA LEU A 60 -5.37 1.78 -7.46
C LEU A 60 -5.92 1.88 -6.01
N GLY A 61 -7.07 2.55 -5.82
CA GLY A 61 -7.68 2.75 -4.51
C GLY A 61 -6.83 3.59 -3.53
N LEU A 62 -5.85 4.35 -4.03
CA LEU A 62 -4.97 5.22 -3.25
C LEU A 62 -5.68 6.49 -2.74
N ASN A 63 -6.85 6.79 -3.29
CA ASN A 63 -7.76 7.82 -2.83
C ASN A 63 -8.53 7.44 -1.54
N LYS A 64 -8.46 6.17 -1.09
CA LYS A 64 -9.11 5.70 0.15
C LYS A 64 -8.27 6.13 1.37
N PRO A 65 -8.90 6.29 2.56
CA PRO A 65 -8.16 6.45 3.82
C PRO A 65 -7.06 5.39 3.98
N ILE A 66 -5.90 5.79 4.51
CA ILE A 66 -4.68 4.95 4.53
C ILE A 66 -4.87 3.55 5.15
N TYR A 67 -5.77 3.42 6.14
CA TYR A 67 -6.08 2.13 6.75
C TYR A 67 -6.89 1.23 5.82
N LEU A 68 -7.82 1.80 5.04
CA LEU A 68 -8.54 1.05 4.00
C LEU A 68 -7.59 0.69 2.87
N ALA A 69 -6.79 1.63 2.37
CA ALA A 69 -5.82 1.38 1.32
C ALA A 69 -4.81 0.27 1.70
N TYR A 70 -4.36 0.23 2.95
CA TYR A 70 -3.53 -0.87 3.47
C TYR A 70 -4.28 -2.21 3.50
N LEU A 71 -5.53 -2.24 3.96
CA LEU A 71 -6.33 -3.47 4.00
C LEU A 71 -6.65 -3.99 2.59
N THR A 72 -6.97 -3.11 1.64
CA THR A 72 -7.17 -3.47 0.22
C THR A 72 -5.89 -4.04 -0.38
N TRP A 73 -4.76 -3.36 -0.17
CA TRP A 73 -3.46 -3.82 -0.64
C TRP A 73 -3.04 -5.18 -0.04
N MET A 74 -3.30 -5.39 1.27
CA MET A 74 -2.96 -6.63 1.97
C MET A 74 -3.92 -7.78 1.67
N GLY A 75 -5.22 -7.49 1.54
CA GLY A 75 -6.29 -8.47 1.32
C GLY A 75 -6.50 -8.86 -0.14
N GLY A 76 -5.97 -8.07 -1.08
CA GLY A 76 -6.16 -8.22 -2.52
C GLY A 76 -7.14 -7.19 -3.05
N GLU A 77 -6.70 -6.41 -4.04
CA GLU A 77 -7.45 -5.38 -4.78
C GLU A 77 -8.80 -5.94 -5.27
N ASP A 78 -8.75 -7.08 -5.97
CA ASP A 78 -9.90 -7.79 -6.54
C ASP A 78 -11.02 -8.16 -5.54
N TRP A 79 -10.72 -8.29 -4.24
CA TRP A 79 -11.69 -8.72 -3.21
C TRP A 79 -12.42 -7.56 -2.53
N LEU A 80 -11.92 -6.34 -2.66
CA LEU A 80 -12.38 -5.17 -1.91
C LEU A 80 -12.74 -3.97 -2.81
N ASP A 81 -12.75 -4.16 -4.13
CA ASP A 81 -13.17 -3.15 -5.12
C ASP A 81 -14.70 -2.94 -5.17
N GLU A 82 -15.49 -3.91 -4.69
CA GLU A 82 -16.95 -3.83 -4.65
C GLU A 82 -17.52 -3.12 -3.40
N VAL A 83 -16.66 -2.67 -2.47
CA VAL A 83 -17.04 -2.01 -1.20
C VAL A 83 -16.57 -0.57 -1.15
#